data_AF-A0A526YSZ7-F1
#
_entry.id   AF-A0A526YSZ7-F1
#
_cell.length_a   1.000
_cell.length_b   1.000
_cell.length_c   1.000
_cell.angle_alpha   90.00
_cell.angle_beta   90.00
_cell.angle_gamma   90.00
#
_symmetry.space_group_name_H-M   'P 1'
#
loop_
_entity.id
_entity.type
_entity.pdbx_description
1 polymer ?
#
loop_
_entity_poly.entity_id
_entity_poly.type
_entity_poly.pdbx_seq_one_letter_code
_entity_poly.pdbx_strand_id
1 'polypeptide(L)'
;MNAQDPSQMQFFSHDGFDLAFLDRQPASGQGDPVLMIHGFASTHYVNWVSPGWFKALNDAGYRAIAFDNRGHGASSKSYQEADYTPAKMASDGAALLNHLGIERAHVMGYSMGARISAFLALSDPDKVATLVFGGLGVGMVDGVGDWDPIAAALLADDPDSTSHPRGRSFRAFAD
;
A
#
# COMPACT_ATOMS: atom_id res chain seq x y z
N MET A 1 13.66 20.01 1.18
CA MET A 1 13.53 19.65 -0.25
C MET A 1 12.16 19.04 -0.48
N ASN A 2 11.44 19.49 -1.51
CA ASN A 2 10.03 19.15 -1.73
C ASN A 2 9.85 17.68 -2.11
N ALA A 3 9.05 16.94 -1.34
CA ALA A 3 8.61 15.58 -1.66
C ALA A 3 7.55 15.53 -2.80
N GLN A 4 7.51 16.57 -3.63
CA GLN A 4 6.53 16.75 -4.71
C GLN A 4 7.18 16.87 -6.10
N ASP A 5 8.49 16.63 -6.24
CA ASP A 5 9.11 16.66 -7.57
C ASP A 5 8.69 15.42 -8.39
N PRO A 6 7.84 15.57 -9.42
CA PRO A 6 7.37 14.44 -10.23
C PRO A 6 8.51 13.77 -11.02
N SER A 7 9.67 14.42 -11.15
CA SER A 7 10.86 13.86 -11.80
C SER A 7 11.56 12.75 -11.00
N GLN A 8 11.11 12.45 -9.78
CA GLN A 8 11.65 11.37 -8.93
C GLN A 8 10.76 10.12 -8.83
N MET A 9 9.62 10.06 -9.52
CA MET A 9 8.77 8.86 -9.51
C MET A 9 9.49 7.73 -10.25
N GLN A 10 9.82 6.65 -9.52
CA GLN A 10 10.47 5.48 -10.07
C GLN A 10 9.45 4.38 -10.34
N PHE A 11 9.78 3.47 -11.24
CA PHE A 11 8.92 2.35 -11.60
C PHE A 11 9.71 1.05 -11.62
N PHE A 12 9.07 -0.04 -11.21
CA PHE A 12 9.58 -1.39 -11.43
C PHE A 12 8.45 -2.27 -11.96
N SER A 13 8.79 -3.30 -12.73
CA SER A 13 7.82 -4.22 -13.30
C SER A 13 7.79 -5.54 -12.53
N HIS A 14 6.59 -6.03 -12.22
CA HIS A 14 6.38 -7.35 -11.62
C HIS A 14 5.01 -7.88 -12.00
N ASP A 15 4.90 -9.19 -12.31
CA ASP A 15 3.62 -9.86 -12.61
C ASP A 15 2.79 -9.18 -13.72
N GLY A 16 3.44 -8.51 -14.68
CA GLY A 16 2.78 -7.78 -15.76
C GLY A 16 2.24 -6.38 -15.37
N PHE A 17 2.57 -5.88 -14.19
CA PHE A 17 2.25 -4.52 -13.72
C PHE A 17 3.51 -3.67 -13.65
N ASP A 18 3.41 -2.41 -14.06
CA ASP A 18 4.39 -1.37 -13.75
C ASP A 18 3.94 -0.65 -12.48
N LEU A 19 4.79 -0.69 -11.46
CA LEU A 19 4.46 -0.23 -10.12
C LEU A 19 5.32 0.98 -9.76
N ALA A 20 4.65 2.09 -9.43
CA ALA A 20 5.29 3.34 -9.06
C ALA A 20 5.77 3.31 -7.61
N PHE A 21 6.97 3.80 -7.35
CA PHE A 21 7.53 3.85 -6.00
C PHE A 21 8.42 5.07 -5.74
N LEU A 22 8.62 5.32 -4.45
CA LEU A 22 9.63 6.20 -3.88
C LEU A 22 10.63 5.37 -3.09
N ASP A 23 11.90 5.72 -3.24
CA ASP A 23 13.01 5.20 -2.46
C ASP A 23 13.92 6.37 -2.09
N ARG A 24 14.18 6.55 -0.78
CA ARG A 24 15.02 7.62 -0.29
C ARG A 24 15.98 7.12 0.77
N GLN A 25 17.26 7.26 0.48
CA GLN A 25 18.33 7.13 1.46
C GLN A 25 18.30 8.29 2.46
N PRO A 26 18.58 8.06 3.75
CA PRO A 26 18.66 9.13 4.73
C PRO A 26 20.00 9.89 4.61
N ALA A 27 20.03 11.13 5.10
CA ALA A 27 21.27 11.93 5.13
C ALA A 27 22.27 11.47 6.22
N SER A 28 21.79 10.71 7.21
CA SER A 28 22.55 10.20 8.35
C SER A 28 21.89 8.93 8.89
N GLY A 29 22.62 8.09 9.62
CA GLY A 29 22.12 6.80 10.11
C GLY A 29 22.56 5.63 9.23
N GLN A 30 22.19 4.41 9.62
CA GLN A 30 22.62 3.19 8.92
C GLN A 30 21.82 2.91 7.64
N GLY A 31 20.68 3.58 7.45
CA GLY A 31 19.85 3.38 6.26
C GLY A 31 19.07 2.06 6.29
N ASP A 32 18.73 1.54 7.47
CA ASP A 32 17.89 0.36 7.60
C ASP A 32 16.57 0.57 6.83
N PRO A 33 16.16 -0.36 5.95
CA PRO A 33 15.05 -0.13 5.05
C PRO A 33 13.69 -0.31 5.73
N VAL A 34 12.77 0.63 5.44
CA VAL A 34 11.36 0.57 5.85
C VAL A 34 10.47 0.61 4.61
N LEU A 35 9.77 -0.49 4.34
CA LEU A 35 8.75 -0.60 3.30
C LEU A 35 7.39 -0.21 3.85
N MET A 36 6.77 0.80 3.25
CA MET A 36 5.45 1.32 3.62
C MET A 36 4.38 0.95 2.59
N ILE A 37 3.31 0.26 3.03
CA ILE A 37 2.23 -0.26 2.16
C ILE A 37 0.91 0.44 2.50
N HIS A 38 0.38 1.24 1.58
CA HIS A 38 -0.80 2.09 1.82
C HIS A 38 -2.13 1.32 1.84
N GLY A 39 -3.20 1.98 2.32
CA GLY A 39 -4.56 1.43 2.39
C GLY A 39 -5.36 1.53 1.08
N PHE A 40 -6.56 0.97 1.08
CA PHE A 40 -7.49 1.04 -0.06
C PHE A 40 -7.89 2.49 -0.37
N ALA A 41 -8.12 2.80 -1.65
CA ALA A 41 -8.50 4.14 -2.13
C ALA A 41 -7.51 5.26 -1.74
N SER A 42 -6.22 4.90 -1.61
CA SER A 42 -5.13 5.81 -1.26
C SER A 42 -3.96 5.65 -2.23
N THR A 43 -2.86 6.34 -1.97
CA THR A 43 -1.57 6.22 -2.69
C THR A 43 -0.43 6.27 -1.69
N HIS A 44 0.80 5.96 -2.12
CA HIS A 44 1.99 6.17 -1.29
C HIS A 44 2.07 7.63 -0.80
N TYR A 45 1.69 8.58 -1.66
CA TYR A 45 1.73 10.00 -1.34
C TYR A 45 0.74 10.35 -0.24
N VAL A 46 -0.53 10.00 -0.43
CA VAL A 46 -1.62 10.34 0.51
C VAL A 46 -1.39 9.67 1.86
N ASN A 47 -0.92 8.43 1.88
CA ASN A 47 -0.81 7.68 3.13
C ASN A 47 0.49 7.97 3.90
N TRP A 48 1.60 8.27 3.21
CA TRP A 48 2.92 8.30 3.81
C TRP A 48 3.67 9.61 3.64
N VAL A 49 3.54 10.27 2.48
CA VAL A 49 4.27 11.52 2.21
C VAL A 49 3.54 12.72 2.81
N SER A 50 2.26 12.89 2.46
CA SER A 50 1.44 14.04 2.91
C SER A 50 1.32 14.12 4.44
N PRO A 51 1.11 13.01 5.18
CA PRO A 51 1.06 13.05 6.65
C PRO A 51 2.44 13.16 7.31
N GLY A 52 3.53 13.09 6.54
CA GLY A 52 4.89 13.30 7.04
C GLY A 52 5.65 12.05 7.49
N TRP A 53 5.03 10.85 7.48
CA TRP A 53 5.67 9.59 7.90
C TRP A 53 6.95 9.28 7.11
N PHE A 54 6.89 9.44 5.78
CA PHE A 54 8.02 9.18 4.89
C PHE A 54 9.22 10.06 5.27
N LYS A 55 8.96 11.35 5.55
CA LYS A 55 10.01 12.29 5.98
C LYS A 55 10.51 11.95 7.38
N ALA A 56 9.62 11.69 8.32
CA ALA A 56 9.98 11.43 9.72
C ALA A 56 10.89 10.21 9.86
N LEU A 57 10.59 9.11 9.15
CA LEU A 57 11.44 7.91 9.12
C LEU A 57 12.80 8.20 8.49
N ASN A 58 12.81 8.94 7.38
CA ASN A 58 14.05 9.29 6.70
C ASN A 58 14.95 10.22 7.54
N ASP A 59 14.37 11.22 8.20
CA ASP A 59 15.08 12.10 9.14
C ASP A 59 15.62 11.32 10.34
N ALA A 60 14.93 10.26 10.76
CA ALA A 60 15.37 9.36 11.84
C ALA A 60 16.48 8.38 11.41
N GLY A 61 16.88 8.39 10.14
CA GLY A 61 18.01 7.61 9.63
C GLY A 61 17.66 6.27 8.99
N TYR A 62 16.39 6.06 8.64
CA TYR A 62 15.93 4.90 7.87
C TYR A 62 15.91 5.19 6.36
N ARG A 63 16.15 4.17 5.54
CA ARG A 63 15.85 4.23 4.11
C ARG A 63 14.34 4.06 3.93
N ALA A 64 13.68 5.13 3.50
CA ALA A 64 12.22 5.17 3.39
C ALA A 64 11.79 4.73 1.99
N ILE A 65 10.95 3.69 1.93
CA ILE A 65 10.46 3.09 0.68
C ILE A 65 8.93 3.02 0.74
N ALA A 66 8.26 3.50 -0.30
CA ALA A 66 6.81 3.40 -0.41
C ALA A 66 6.42 3.24 -1.87
N PHE A 67 5.38 2.46 -2.16
CA PHE A 67 4.92 2.25 -3.52
C PHE A 67 3.41 2.38 -3.63
N ASP A 68 2.92 2.70 -4.82
CA ASP A 68 1.51 2.60 -5.15
C ASP A 68 1.20 1.13 -5.43
N ASN A 69 0.31 0.55 -4.63
CA ASN A 69 -0.21 -0.78 -4.88
C ASN A 69 -0.83 -0.85 -6.28
N ARG A 70 -0.80 -2.02 -6.93
CA ARG A 70 -1.56 -2.26 -8.16
C ARG A 70 -2.99 -1.73 -8.02
N GLY A 71 -3.53 -1.14 -9.10
CA GLY A 71 -4.84 -0.49 -9.08
C GLY A 71 -4.88 0.94 -8.52
N HIS A 72 -3.78 1.43 -7.92
CA HIS A 72 -3.76 2.73 -7.24
C HIS A 72 -2.71 3.67 -7.84
N GLY A 73 -2.92 4.98 -7.65
CA GLY A 73 -1.96 6.02 -7.99
C GLY A 73 -1.40 5.90 -9.41
N ALA A 74 -0.07 5.98 -9.53
CA ALA A 74 0.63 5.89 -10.81
C ALA A 74 0.90 4.44 -11.27
N SER A 75 0.60 3.44 -10.44
CA SER A 75 0.75 2.02 -10.80
C SER A 75 -0.30 1.55 -11.80
N SER A 76 0.05 0.53 -12.56
CA SER A 76 -0.82 -0.18 -13.50
C SER A 76 -2.12 -0.64 -12.84
N LYS A 77 -3.18 -0.69 -13.64
CA LYS A 77 -4.55 -1.01 -13.21
C LYS A 77 -5.09 -2.15 -14.08
N SER A 78 -5.86 -3.04 -13.47
CA SER A 78 -6.52 -4.18 -14.11
C SER A 78 -8.00 -4.16 -13.75
N TYR A 79 -8.84 -4.62 -14.66
CA TYR A 79 -10.26 -4.87 -14.39
C TYR A 79 -10.52 -6.33 -13.97
N GLN A 80 -9.48 -7.15 -13.86
CA GLN A 80 -9.60 -8.54 -13.42
C GLN A 80 -9.50 -8.60 -11.89
N GLU A 81 -10.58 -9.00 -11.23
CA GLU A 81 -10.64 -9.14 -9.77
C GLU A 81 -9.54 -10.04 -9.21
N ALA A 82 -9.21 -11.10 -9.95
CA ALA A 82 -8.17 -12.06 -9.60
C ALA A 82 -6.76 -11.46 -9.49
N ASP A 83 -6.54 -10.22 -9.94
CA ASP A 83 -5.27 -9.52 -9.79
C ASP A 83 -5.09 -8.84 -8.44
N TYR A 84 -6.14 -8.71 -7.64
CA TYR A 84 -6.16 -7.95 -6.39
C TYR A 84 -6.22 -8.81 -5.13
N THR A 85 -5.77 -10.07 -5.24
CA THR A 85 -5.67 -10.92 -4.04
C THR A 85 -4.58 -10.40 -3.09
N PRO A 86 -4.75 -10.50 -1.76
CA PRO A 86 -3.71 -10.09 -0.81
C PRO A 86 -2.35 -10.74 -1.06
N ALA A 87 -2.33 -11.98 -1.54
CA ALA A 87 -1.12 -12.70 -1.88
C ALA A 87 -0.39 -12.07 -3.09
N LYS A 88 -1.11 -11.73 -4.17
CA LYS A 88 -0.51 -11.05 -5.33
C LYS A 88 0.04 -9.67 -4.94
N MET A 89 -0.74 -8.90 -4.20
CA MET A 89 -0.32 -7.57 -3.74
C MET A 89 0.86 -7.64 -2.74
N ALA A 90 0.94 -8.70 -1.91
CA ALA A 90 2.10 -8.94 -1.06
C ALA A 90 3.36 -9.26 -1.88
N SER A 91 3.19 -10.04 -2.97
CA SER A 91 4.29 -10.36 -3.89
C SER A 91 4.87 -9.11 -4.56
N ASP A 92 4.07 -8.06 -4.78
CA ASP A 92 4.56 -6.76 -5.28
C ASP A 92 5.56 -6.14 -4.30
N GLY A 93 5.24 -6.15 -3.01
CA GLY A 93 6.14 -5.65 -1.96
C GLY A 93 7.44 -6.46 -1.88
N ALA A 94 7.35 -7.79 -1.94
CA ALA A 94 8.53 -8.66 -2.00
C ALA A 94 9.39 -8.39 -3.25
N ALA A 95 8.75 -8.23 -4.40
CA ALA A 95 9.40 -7.95 -5.67
C ALA A 95 10.07 -6.57 -5.67
N LEU A 96 9.48 -5.55 -5.05
CA LEU A 96 10.13 -4.26 -4.86
C LEU A 96 11.40 -4.37 -4.02
N LEU A 97 11.37 -5.13 -2.93
CA LEU A 97 12.58 -5.37 -2.13
C LEU A 97 13.67 -6.06 -2.96
N ASN A 98 13.31 -7.07 -3.76
CA ASN A 98 14.25 -7.73 -4.68
C ASN A 98 14.81 -6.75 -5.71
N HIS A 99 13.96 -5.94 -6.34
CA HIS A 99 14.34 -4.94 -7.33
C HIS A 99 15.36 -3.94 -6.75
N LEU A 100 15.19 -3.56 -5.48
CA LEU A 100 16.08 -2.64 -4.78
C LEU A 100 17.32 -3.31 -4.15
N GLY A 101 17.49 -4.63 -4.32
CA GLY A 101 18.58 -5.40 -3.72
C GLY A 101 18.51 -5.49 -2.19
N ILE A 102 17.31 -5.40 -1.61
CA ILE A 102 17.08 -5.44 -0.17
C ILE A 102 16.68 -6.86 0.23
N GLU A 103 17.53 -7.51 1.02
CA GLU A 103 17.25 -8.85 1.51
C GLU A 103 16.16 -8.85 2.58
N ARG A 104 16.19 -7.86 3.49
CA ARG A 104 15.29 -7.79 4.64
C ARG A 104 14.97 -6.34 5.03
N ALA A 105 13.71 -6.04 5.33
CA ALA A 105 13.23 -4.70 5.68
C ALA A 105 12.22 -4.69 6.82
N HIS A 106 12.12 -3.58 7.53
CA HIS A 106 10.96 -3.29 8.37
C HIS A 106 9.76 -3.02 7.47
N VAL A 107 8.58 -3.54 7.82
CA VAL A 107 7.37 -3.37 7.02
C VAL A 107 6.29 -2.67 7.83
N MET A 108 5.74 -1.59 7.29
CA MET A 108 4.65 -0.82 7.88
C MET A 108 3.46 -0.79 6.93
N GLY A 109 2.33 -1.37 7.36
CA GLY A 109 1.11 -1.41 6.56
C GLY A 109 -0.05 -0.71 7.25
N TYR A 110 -0.88 0.00 6.48
CA TYR A 110 -2.10 0.63 7.00
C TYR A 110 -3.37 0.07 6.33
N SER A 111 -4.36 -0.35 7.12
CA SER A 111 -5.65 -0.88 6.67
C SER A 111 -5.47 -2.04 5.67
N MET A 112 -5.88 -1.90 4.40
CA MET A 112 -5.58 -2.86 3.33
C MET A 112 -4.08 -3.21 3.28
N GLY A 113 -3.21 -2.21 3.41
CA GLY A 113 -1.77 -2.40 3.45
C GLY A 113 -1.28 -3.19 4.67
N ALA A 114 -1.98 -3.12 5.81
CA ALA A 114 -1.69 -3.97 6.96
C ALA A 114 -1.98 -5.44 6.64
N ARG A 115 -3.13 -5.72 5.99
CA ARG A 115 -3.46 -7.07 5.52
C ARG A 115 -2.44 -7.58 4.50
N ILE A 116 -2.04 -6.76 3.53
CA ILE A 116 -1.00 -7.11 2.54
C ILE A 116 0.32 -7.44 3.26
N SER A 117 0.72 -6.62 4.24
CA SER A 117 1.96 -6.82 4.99
C SER A 117 1.94 -8.12 5.81
N ALA A 118 0.78 -8.54 6.31
CA ALA A 118 0.63 -9.83 6.97
C ALA A 118 0.85 -11.00 5.99
N PHE A 119 0.30 -10.91 4.78
CA PHE A 119 0.52 -11.92 3.74
C PHE A 119 1.99 -11.97 3.31
N LEU A 120 2.66 -10.81 3.19
CA LEU A 120 4.11 -10.74 2.91
C LEU A 120 4.93 -11.46 3.98
N ALA A 121 4.62 -11.24 5.27
CA ALA A 121 5.33 -11.92 6.35
C ALA A 121 5.06 -13.43 6.40
N LEU A 122 3.92 -13.90 5.89
CA LEU A 122 3.60 -15.33 5.78
C LEU A 122 4.28 -15.98 4.58
N SER A 123 4.34 -15.30 3.43
CA SER A 123 4.94 -15.85 2.20
C SER A 123 6.46 -15.75 2.18
N ASP A 124 7.01 -14.65 2.72
CA ASP A 124 8.43 -14.29 2.65
C ASP A 124 8.95 -13.83 4.03
N PRO A 125 8.89 -14.67 5.08
CA PRO A 125 9.23 -14.27 6.45
C PRO A 125 10.67 -13.73 6.57
N ASP A 126 11.61 -14.26 5.78
CA ASP A 126 13.02 -13.84 5.79
C ASP A 126 13.20 -12.41 5.29
N LYS A 127 12.25 -11.87 4.52
CA LYS A 127 12.26 -10.48 4.04
C LYS A 127 11.77 -9.48 5.07
N VAL A 128 11.17 -9.94 6.18
CA VAL A 128 10.53 -9.07 7.17
C VAL A 128 11.38 -9.01 8.45
N ALA A 129 11.95 -7.84 8.73
CA ALA A 129 12.69 -7.55 9.96
C ALA A 129 11.74 -7.38 11.15
N THR A 130 10.75 -6.50 10.97
CA THR A 130 9.66 -6.24 11.91
C THR A 130 8.41 -5.88 11.13
N LEU A 131 7.26 -6.01 11.77
CA LEU A 131 5.97 -5.75 11.15
C LEU A 131 5.13 -4.78 12.00
N VAL A 132 4.66 -3.70 11.40
CA VAL A 132 3.81 -2.69 12.03
C VAL A 132 2.46 -2.66 11.33
N PHE A 133 1.38 -2.91 12.08
CA PHE A 133 0.01 -2.83 11.58
C PHE A 133 -0.67 -1.56 12.07
N GLY A 134 -1.20 -0.77 11.13
CA GLY A 134 -2.07 0.36 11.40
C GLY A 134 -3.48 0.13 10.87
N GLY A 135 -4.49 0.66 11.56
CA GLY A 135 -5.83 0.85 11.01
C GLY A 135 -6.68 -0.41 10.78
N LEU A 136 -6.25 -1.60 11.22
CA LEU A 136 -7.04 -2.84 11.09
C LEU A 136 -7.53 -3.42 12.43
N GLY A 137 -6.80 -3.19 13.53
CA GLY A 137 -7.21 -3.60 14.88
C GLY A 137 -7.60 -5.09 14.99
N VAL A 138 -8.68 -5.38 15.71
CA VAL A 138 -9.23 -6.74 15.88
C VAL A 138 -9.67 -7.38 14.55
N GLY A 139 -9.94 -6.56 13.52
CA GLY A 139 -10.31 -7.05 12.18
C GLY A 139 -9.19 -7.82 11.46
N MET A 140 -7.96 -7.80 11.96
CA MET A 140 -6.89 -8.70 11.50
C MET A 140 -7.15 -10.16 11.91
N VAL A 141 -7.84 -10.37 13.04
CA VAL A 141 -8.14 -11.70 13.60
C VAL A 141 -9.52 -12.16 13.17
N ASP A 142 -10.53 -11.32 13.37
CA ASP A 142 -11.93 -11.69 13.12
C ASP A 142 -12.34 -11.53 11.65
N GLY A 143 -11.46 -10.91 10.85
CA GLY A 143 -11.76 -10.49 9.49
C GLY A 143 -12.48 -9.14 9.44
N VAL A 144 -12.58 -8.60 8.23
CA VAL A 144 -13.13 -7.26 7.95
C VAL A 144 -14.60 -7.28 7.50
N GLY A 145 -15.26 -8.43 7.67
CA GLY A 145 -16.65 -8.67 7.24
C GLY A 145 -16.83 -8.71 5.73
N ASP A 146 -18.09 -8.59 5.31
CA ASP A 146 -18.49 -8.56 3.89
C ASP A 146 -18.25 -7.16 3.27
N TRP A 147 -17.64 -7.17 2.08
CA TRP A 147 -17.29 -5.99 1.28
C TRP A 147 -18.07 -5.93 -0.05
N ASP A 148 -18.81 -6.97 -0.43
CA ASP A 148 -19.59 -7.01 -1.67
C ASP A 148 -20.59 -5.84 -1.78
N PRO A 149 -21.28 -5.42 -0.68
CA PRO A 149 -22.17 -4.27 -0.75
C PRO A 149 -21.47 -2.93 -1.05
N ILE A 150 -20.16 -2.83 -0.77
CA ILE A 150 -19.37 -1.64 -1.09
C ILE A 150 -19.01 -1.65 -2.58
N ALA A 151 -18.58 -2.80 -3.12
CA ALA A 151 -18.34 -2.94 -4.55
C ALA A 151 -19.61 -2.66 -5.37
N ALA A 152 -20.76 -3.23 -4.96
CA ALA A 152 -22.04 -2.97 -5.60
C ALA A 152 -22.43 -1.47 -5.57
N ALA A 153 -22.18 -0.78 -4.45
CA ALA A 153 -22.45 0.64 -4.32
C ALA A 153 -21.57 1.51 -5.24
N LEU A 154 -20.30 1.15 -5.41
CA LEU A 154 -19.36 1.87 -6.27
C LEU A 154 -19.68 1.66 -7.76
N LEU A 155 -20.28 0.52 -8.11
CA LEU A 155 -20.65 0.16 -9.48
C LEU A 155 -22.09 0.53 -9.86
N ALA A 156 -22.90 1.02 -8.92
CA ALA A 156 -24.29 1.36 -9.20
C ALA A 156 -24.39 2.54 -10.18
N ASP A 157 -25.27 2.45 -11.18
CA ASP A 157 -25.50 3.56 -12.13
C ASP A 157 -26.08 4.80 -11.41
N ASP A 158 -26.97 4.58 -10.44
CA ASP A 158 -27.59 5.61 -9.61
C ASP A 158 -27.08 5.51 -8.16
N PRO A 159 -26.31 6.50 -7.65
CA PRO A 159 -25.85 6.53 -6.26
C PRO A 159 -26.98 6.39 -5.23
N ASP A 160 -28.16 6.96 -5.50
CA ASP A 160 -29.31 6.97 -4.58
C ASP A 160 -29.96 5.58 -4.45
N SER A 161 -29.67 4.66 -5.37
CA SER A 161 -30.12 3.26 -5.30
C SER A 161 -29.38 2.44 -4.23
N THR A 162 -28.25 2.94 -3.72
CA THR A 162 -27.46 2.23 -2.71
C THR A 162 -28.12 2.34 -1.33
N SER A 163 -28.62 1.23 -0.79
CA SER A 163 -29.23 1.21 0.56
C SER A 163 -28.25 0.83 1.68
N HIS A 164 -27.17 0.12 1.37
CA HIS A 164 -26.20 -0.36 2.36
C HIS A 164 -25.42 0.80 2.99
N PRO A 165 -25.41 0.97 4.33
CA PRO A 165 -24.84 2.15 4.99
C PRO A 165 -23.37 2.41 4.65
N ARG A 166 -22.51 1.37 4.74
CA ARG A 166 -21.09 1.51 4.35
C ARG A 166 -20.93 1.76 2.85
N GLY A 167 -21.77 1.14 2.03
CA GLY A 167 -21.74 1.32 0.58
C GLY A 167 -21.99 2.77 0.18
N ARG A 168 -23.02 3.40 0.78
CA ARG A 168 -23.32 4.82 0.57
C ARG A 168 -22.16 5.72 0.96
N SER A 169 -21.53 5.49 2.12
CA SER A 169 -20.38 6.29 2.56
C SER A 169 -19.23 6.23 1.56
N PHE A 170 -18.92 5.06 1.02
CA PHE A 170 -17.85 4.90 0.02
C PHE A 170 -18.24 5.48 -1.33
N ARG A 171 -19.50 5.35 -1.76
CA ARG A 171 -19.99 5.96 -3.01
C ARG A 171 -19.94 7.48 -2.96
N ALA A 172 -20.44 8.09 -1.88
CA ALA A 172 -20.39 9.53 -1.70
C ALA A 172 -18.97 10.10 -1.59
N PHE A 173 -17.97 9.27 -1.25
CA PHE A 173 -16.57 9.66 -1.28
C PHE A 173 -15.94 9.56 -2.68
N ALA A 174 -16.50 8.70 -3.54
CA ALA A 174 -16.00 8.47 -4.89
C ALA A 174 -16.55 9.47 -5.93
N ASP A 175 -17.76 9.98 -5.71
CA ASP A 175 -18.39 11.05 -6.51
C ASP A 175 -17.81 12.44 -6.18
#